data_AF-J3I3D8-F1
#
_entry.id   AF-J3I3D8-F1
#
_cell.length_a   1.000
_cell.length_b   1.000
_cell.length_c   1.000
_cell.angle_alpha   90.00
_cell.angle_beta   90.00
_cell.angle_gamma   90.00
#
_symmetry.space_group_name_H-M   'P 1'
#
loop_
_entity.id
_entity.type
_entity.pdbx_description
1 polymer ?
#
loop_
_entity_poly.entity_id
_entity_poly.type
_entity_poly.pdbx_seq_one_letter_code
_entity_poly.pdbx_strand_id
1 'polypeptide(L)'
;APANGGLAILKTGDKVRIDLNKGSANILISDDEVKKRHAELMANGGFKHPANQTPWQELYRNTVGQQSTGACMELATRYQNVAGTFGVARDNH
;
A
#
# COMPACT_ATOMS: atom_id res chain seq x y z
N ALA A 1 2.03 -8.51 1.45
CA ALA A 1 2.05 -7.04 1.43
C ALA A 1 0.67 -6.53 1.83
N PRO A 2 0.56 -5.48 2.65
CA PRO A 2 -0.72 -5.02 3.25
C PRO A 2 -1.79 -4.62 2.22
N ALA A 3 -1.40 -4.32 0.97
CA ALA A 3 -2.31 -4.03 -0.14
C ALA A 3 -2.70 -5.26 -0.99
N ASN A 4 -2.39 -6.48 -0.55
CA ASN A 4 -2.73 -7.73 -1.26
C ASN A 4 -2.15 -7.85 -2.70
N GLY A 5 -1.13 -7.07 -3.06
CA GLY A 5 -0.45 -7.15 -4.36
C GLY A 5 0.36 -8.44 -4.58
N GLY A 6 1.08 -8.54 -5.69
CA GLY A 6 1.74 -9.79 -6.11
C GLY A 6 2.71 -10.43 -5.09
N LEU A 7 3.36 -9.62 -4.23
CA LEU A 7 4.20 -10.15 -3.15
C LEU A 7 3.43 -10.91 -2.07
N ALA A 8 2.11 -10.67 -1.94
CA ALA A 8 1.28 -11.32 -0.93
C ALA A 8 0.96 -12.79 -1.26
N ILE A 9 1.15 -13.22 -2.51
CA ILE A 9 0.84 -14.59 -2.97
C ILE A 9 2.10 -15.45 -3.22
N LEU A 10 3.29 -14.90 -3.00
CA LEU A 10 4.55 -15.64 -3.07
C LEU A 10 4.61 -16.69 -1.97
N LYS A 11 5.10 -17.88 -2.34
CA LYS A 11 5.32 -19.03 -1.45
C LYS A 11 6.80 -19.43 -1.53
N THR A 12 7.33 -19.98 -0.44
CA THR A 12 8.71 -20.50 -0.40
C THR A 12 8.90 -21.56 -1.50
N GLY A 13 9.96 -21.41 -2.28
CA GLY A 13 10.27 -22.30 -3.40
C GLY A 13 9.79 -21.80 -4.77
N ASP A 14 8.95 -20.76 -4.83
CA ASP A 14 8.61 -20.12 -6.10
C ASP A 14 9.88 -19.51 -6.74
N LYS A 15 10.02 -19.69 -8.06
CA LYS A 15 11.09 -19.04 -8.82
C LYS A 15 10.66 -17.62 -9.18
N VAL A 16 11.53 -16.65 -8.95
CA VAL A 16 11.34 -15.26 -9.38
C VAL A 16 12.42 -14.89 -10.38
N ARG A 17 12.01 -14.40 -11.56
CA ARG A 17 12.91 -13.85 -12.56
C ARG A 17 13.00 -12.35 -12.40
N ILE A 18 14.21 -11.87 -12.12
CA ILE A 18 14.54 -10.44 -12.09
C ILE A 18 15.36 -10.12 -13.33
N ASP A 19 14.88 -9.19 -14.14
CA ASP A 19 15.58 -8.71 -15.33
C ASP A 19 15.76 -7.20 -15.20
N LEU A 20 16.99 -6.78 -14.91
CA LEU A 20 17.33 -5.38 -14.67
C LEU A 20 17.36 -4.54 -15.96
N ASN A 21 17.68 -5.15 -17.09
CA ASN A 21 17.66 -4.45 -18.38
C ASN A 21 16.22 -4.11 -18.79
N LYS A 22 15.26 -4.95 -18.41
CA LYS A 22 13.82 -4.72 -18.66
C LYS A 22 13.10 -4.02 -17.49
N GLY A 23 13.76 -3.87 -16.34
CA GLY A 23 13.13 -3.36 -15.12
C GLY A 23 11.96 -4.23 -14.63
N SER A 24 12.04 -5.55 -14.77
CA SER A 24 10.94 -6.47 -14.45
C SER A 24 11.30 -7.46 -13.35
N ALA A 25 10.29 -7.83 -12.54
CA ALA A 25 10.38 -8.87 -11.53
C ALA A 25 9.11 -9.72 -11.60
N ASN A 26 9.23 -10.95 -12.09
CA ASN A 26 8.09 -11.83 -12.36
C ASN A 26 8.21 -13.14 -11.57
N ILE A 27 7.13 -13.52 -10.88
CA ILE A 27 6.98 -14.87 -10.33
C ILE A 27 6.71 -15.85 -11.49
N LEU A 28 7.46 -16.95 -11.56
CA LEU A 28 7.39 -17.91 -12.66
C LEU A 28 6.36 -19.01 -12.36
N ILE A 29 5.09 -18.62 -12.30
CA ILE A 29 3.92 -19.50 -12.17
C ILE A 29 2.90 -19.16 -13.26
N SER A 30 1.90 -20.01 -13.49
CA SER A 30 0.83 -19.72 -14.45
C SER A 30 -0.13 -18.64 -13.93
N ASP A 31 -0.80 -17.94 -14.84
CA ASP A 31 -1.83 -16.96 -14.50
C ASP A 31 -2.99 -17.58 -13.70
N ASP A 32 -3.33 -18.84 -13.97
CA ASP A 32 -4.35 -19.56 -13.23
C ASP A 32 -3.95 -19.80 -11.77
N GLU A 33 -2.68 -20.11 -11.52
CA GLU A 33 -2.14 -20.24 -10.16
C GLU A 33 -2.09 -18.87 -9.46
N VAL A 34 -1.75 -17.78 -10.18
CA VAL A 34 -1.83 -16.41 -9.65
C VAL A 34 -3.25 -16.09 -9.20
N LYS A 35 -4.25 -16.30 -10.07
CA LYS A 35 -5.66 -16.05 -9.76
C LYS A 35 -6.14 -16.89 -8.58
N LYS A 36 -5.81 -18.18 -8.59
CA LYS A 36 -6.15 -19.11 -7.50
C LYS A 36 -5.58 -18.64 -6.17
N ARG A 37 -4.29 -18.29 -6.12
CA ARG A 37 -3.64 -17.82 -4.88
C ARG A 37 -4.20 -16.48 -4.41
N HIS A 38 -4.56 -15.57 -5.32
CA HIS A 38 -5.25 -14.34 -4.93
C HIS A 38 -6.65 -14.61 -4.36
N ALA A 39 -7.41 -15.53 -4.97
CA ALA A 39 -8.71 -15.93 -4.44
C ALA A 39 -8.58 -16.56 -3.04
N GLU A 40 -7.62 -17.46 -2.84
CA GLU A 40 -7.29 -18.03 -1.54
C GLU A 40 -6.89 -16.95 -0.52
N LEU A 41 -6.06 -15.98 -0.91
CA LEU A 41 -5.64 -14.88 -0.05
C LEU A 41 -6.85 -14.05 0.40
N MET A 42 -7.73 -13.67 -0.52
CA MET A 42 -8.92 -12.87 -0.22
C MET A 42 -9.93 -13.65 0.62
N ALA A 43 -10.13 -14.95 0.35
CA ALA A 43 -10.99 -15.83 1.15
C ALA A 43 -10.50 -15.95 2.60
N ASN A 44 -9.18 -15.84 2.83
CA ASN A 44 -8.56 -15.84 4.15
C ASN A 44 -8.53 -14.45 4.83
N GLY A 45 -9.23 -13.46 4.30
CA GLY A 45 -9.29 -12.10 4.86
C GLY A 45 -8.14 -11.19 4.42
N GLY A 46 -7.40 -11.57 3.37
CA GLY A 46 -6.27 -10.81 2.86
C GLY A 46 -4.96 -11.05 3.61
N PHE A 47 -3.97 -10.22 3.32
CA PHE A 47 -2.65 -10.28 3.94
C PHE A 47 -2.75 -9.81 5.40
N LYS A 48 -2.39 -10.70 6.31
CA LYS A 48 -2.52 -10.45 7.75
C LYS A 48 -1.63 -9.31 8.20
N HIS A 49 -2.19 -8.44 9.03
CA HIS A 49 -1.46 -7.44 9.78
C HIS A 49 -1.95 -7.43 11.23
N PRO A 50 -1.12 -7.04 12.20
CA PRO A 50 -1.57 -6.90 13.58
C PRO A 50 -2.65 -5.81 13.68
N ALA A 51 -3.49 -5.91 14.71
CA ALA A 51 -4.45 -4.87 15.06
C ALA A 51 -3.74 -3.54 15.37
N ASN A 52 -4.48 -2.44 15.29
CA ASN A 52 -4.01 -1.13 15.74
C ASN A 52 -3.86 -1.14 17.26
N GLN A 53 -2.74 -0.62 17.75
CA GLN A 53 -2.41 -0.51 19.17
C GLN A 53 -2.41 0.96 19.64
N THR A 54 -2.40 1.92 18.71
CA THR A 54 -2.45 3.35 19.04
C THR A 54 -3.35 4.10 18.04
N PRO A 55 -3.93 5.23 18.44
CA PRO A 55 -4.69 6.08 17.51
C PRO A 55 -3.89 6.52 16.28
N TRP A 56 -2.59 6.77 16.46
CA TRP A 56 -1.70 7.14 15.35
C TRP A 56 -1.56 6.00 14.33
N GLN A 57 -1.48 4.73 14.78
CA GLN A 57 -1.42 3.60 13.87
C GLN A 57 -2.70 3.48 13.03
N GLU A 58 -3.86 3.71 13.64
CA GLU A 58 -5.13 3.71 12.92
C GLU A 58 -5.21 4.83 11.89
N LEU A 59 -4.89 6.06 12.29
CA LEU A 59 -4.85 7.21 11.38
C LEU A 59 -3.89 6.95 10.20
N TYR A 60 -2.67 6.48 10.48
CA TYR A 60 -1.67 6.20 9.46
C TYR A 60 -2.15 5.14 8.46
N ARG A 61 -2.64 3.98 8.94
CA ARG A 61 -3.07 2.87 8.08
C ARG A 61 -4.28 3.21 7.22
N ASN A 62 -5.16 4.07 7.73
CA ASN A 62 -6.36 4.48 7.00
C ASN A 62 -6.11 5.57 5.95
N THR A 63 -4.98 6.29 6.02
CA THR A 63 -4.81 7.54 5.25
C THR A 63 -3.57 7.59 4.37
N VAL A 64 -2.59 6.71 4.59
CA VAL A 64 -1.33 6.74 3.83
C VAL A 64 -1.41 6.00 2.51
N GLY A 65 -0.82 6.59 1.48
CA GLY A 65 -0.69 6.06 0.13
C GLY A 65 0.33 4.93 -0.02
N GLN A 66 0.39 4.33 -1.22
CA GLN A 66 1.43 3.36 -1.55
C GLN A 66 2.80 4.04 -1.69
N GLN A 67 3.89 3.29 -1.53
CA GLN A 67 5.24 3.85 -1.73
C GLN A 67 5.46 4.39 -3.16
N SER A 68 4.80 3.79 -4.16
CA SER A 68 4.85 4.29 -5.55
C SER A 68 4.25 5.68 -5.72
N THR A 69 3.36 6.11 -4.82
CA THR A 69 2.78 7.47 -4.77
C THR A 69 3.44 8.36 -3.72
N GLY A 70 4.53 7.90 -3.09
CA GLY A 70 5.31 8.66 -2.10
C GLY A 70 5.00 8.38 -0.64
N ALA A 71 4.07 7.44 -0.34
CA ALA A 71 3.69 7.06 1.03
C ALA A 71 3.32 8.26 1.94
N CYS A 72 2.77 9.32 1.35
CA CYS A 72 2.23 10.44 2.10
C CYS A 72 0.86 10.09 2.68
N MET A 73 0.42 10.85 3.69
CA MET A 73 -1.00 10.92 4.03
C MET A 73 -1.73 11.53 2.84
N GLU A 74 -2.55 10.76 2.12
CA GLU A 74 -3.10 11.14 0.82
C GLU A 74 -3.91 12.44 0.90
N LEU A 75 -4.68 12.61 1.98
CA LEU A 75 -5.42 13.85 2.25
C LEU A 75 -4.50 15.07 2.32
N ALA A 76 -3.32 14.95 2.93
CA ALA A 76 -2.42 16.07 3.16
C ALA A 76 -1.86 16.66 1.85
N THR A 77 -1.72 15.84 0.81
CA THR A 77 -1.17 16.29 -0.49
C THR A 77 -2.02 17.37 -1.14
N ARG A 78 -3.32 17.46 -0.81
CA ARG A 78 -4.27 18.44 -1.32
C ARG A 78 -4.13 19.83 -0.70
N TYR A 79 -3.49 19.96 0.47
CA TYR A 79 -3.45 21.21 1.23
C TYR A 79 -2.06 21.84 1.10
N GLN A 80 -1.93 22.80 0.20
CA GLN A 80 -0.70 23.55 -0.07
C GLN A 80 -0.99 25.05 0.03
N ASN A 81 0.03 25.85 0.40
CA ASN A 81 -0.09 27.31 0.53
C ASN A 81 -1.36 27.74 1.31
N VAL A 82 -1.57 27.16 2.50
CA VAL A 82 -2.85 27.30 3.23
C VAL A 82 -3.17 28.76 3.53
N ALA A 83 -2.22 29.53 4.06
CA ALA A 83 -2.45 30.94 4.39
C ALA A 83 -2.67 31.82 3.15
N GLY A 84 -1.95 31.55 2.05
CA GLY A 84 -2.13 32.30 0.80
C GLY A 84 -3.41 31.92 0.04
N THR A 85 -3.96 30.73 0.25
CA THR A 85 -5.14 30.21 -0.46
C THR A 85 -6.44 30.42 0.32
N PHE A 86 -6.41 30.21 1.64
CA PHE A 86 -7.60 30.26 2.51
C PHE A 86 -7.58 31.44 3.50
N GLY A 87 -6.51 32.24 3.50
CA GLY A 87 -6.30 33.32 4.46
C GLY A 87 -5.58 32.87 5.73
N VAL A 88 -5.11 33.85 6.52
CA VAL A 88 -4.56 33.58 7.85
C VAL A 88 -5.63 33.05 8.79
N ALA A 89 -5.24 32.15 9.69
CA ALA A 89 -6.15 31.62 10.69
C ALA A 89 -6.75 32.74 11.55
N ARG A 90 -7.95 32.51 12.09
CA ARG A 90 -8.63 33.46 12.97
C ARG A 90 -7.77 33.75 14.20
N ASP A 91 -7.70 35.02 14.58
CA ASP A 91 -7.11 35.43 15.85
C ASP A 91 -7.83 34.72 17.02
N ASN A 92 -7.07 34.27 18.01
CA ASN A 92 -7.58 33.51 19.13
C ASN A 92 -7.51 34.25 20.47
N HIS A 93 -6.97 35.48 20.50
CA HIS A 93 -6.93 36.34 21.70
C HIS A 93 -7.12 37.81 21.37
#